data_AF-A0A961KZ94-F1
#
_entry.id   AF-A0A961KZ94-F1
#
_cell.length_a   1.000
_cell.length_b   1.000
_cell.length_c   1.000
_cell.angle_alpha   90.00
_cell.angle_beta   90.00
_cell.angle_gamma   90.00
#
_symmetry.space_group_name_H-M   'P 1'
#
loop_
_entity.id
_entity.type
_entity.pdbx_description
1 polymer ?
#
loop_
_entity_poly.entity_id
_entity_poly.type
_entity_poly.pdbx_seq_one_letter_code
_entity_poly.pdbx_strand_id
1 'polypeptide(L)'
;MSADSIRSPWFWLTALALALLALFVLYPLLSIVGGSFSGEGPSGWAQLVSTSKYREAVLNTLILASSVTVICTLIGVPLAYVTARYSFRGKALIALLPLITLVIPEVIAAQTWLMMLGNNGLITKFLREFGIRLPSFYGWFGL
;
A
#
# COMPACT_ATOMS: atom_id res chain seq x y z
N MET A 1 -6.05 -12.24 34.65
CA MET A 1 -7.45 -12.33 34.21
C MET A 1 -8.28 -12.52 35.47
N SER A 2 -9.01 -11.51 35.96
CA SER A 2 -9.78 -11.68 37.20
C SER A 2 -10.88 -12.73 36.97
N ALA A 3 -11.13 -13.60 37.96
CA ALA A 3 -12.11 -14.68 37.86
C ALA A 3 -13.53 -14.17 37.55
N ASP A 4 -13.80 -12.89 37.81
CA ASP A 4 -15.07 -12.22 37.53
C ASP A 4 -15.32 -11.94 36.04
N SER A 5 -14.25 -11.79 35.24
CA SER A 5 -14.36 -11.51 33.80
C SER A 5 -14.96 -12.69 33.02
N ILE A 6 -14.62 -13.92 33.39
CA ILE A 6 -15.07 -15.15 32.69
C ILE A 6 -16.57 -15.41 32.91
N ARG A 7 -17.15 -14.88 34.00
CA ARG A 7 -18.58 -15.00 34.32
C ARG A 7 -19.43 -13.91 33.66
N SER A 8 -18.80 -12.88 33.09
CA SER A 8 -19.51 -11.79 32.43
C SER A 8 -20.06 -12.23 31.07
N PRO A 9 -21.34 -11.97 30.75
CA PRO A 9 -21.90 -12.25 29.41
C PRO A 9 -21.17 -11.48 28.30
N TRP A 10 -20.60 -10.31 28.63
CA TRP A 10 -19.82 -9.49 27.70
C TRP A 10 -18.54 -10.18 27.24
N PHE A 11 -17.88 -10.94 28.12
CA PHE A 11 -16.67 -11.68 27.76
C PHE A 11 -16.97 -12.70 26.66
N TRP A 12 -18.03 -13.49 26.81
CA TRP A 12 -18.43 -14.47 25.82
C TRP A 12 -18.90 -13.85 24.51
N LEU A 13 -19.59 -12.71 24.55
CA LEU A 13 -19.97 -11.96 23.35
C LEU A 13 -18.74 -11.46 22.60
N THR A 14 -17.75 -10.88 23.30
CA THR A 14 -16.49 -10.44 22.67
C THR A 14 -15.67 -11.62 22.14
N ALA A 15 -15.60 -12.73 22.87
CA ALA A 15 -14.90 -13.93 22.42
C ALA A 15 -15.56 -14.53 21.17
N LEU A 16 -16.89 -14.58 21.12
CA LEU A 16 -17.65 -15.02 19.94
C LEU A 16 -17.41 -14.07 18.76
N ALA A 17 -17.46 -12.75 18.97
CA ALA A 17 -17.21 -11.76 17.93
C ALA A 17 -15.78 -11.90 17.36
N LEU A 18 -14.78 -12.07 18.22
CA LEU A 18 -13.39 -12.31 17.81
C LEU A 18 -13.23 -13.65 17.08
N ALA A 19 -13.91 -14.71 17.53
CA ALA A 19 -13.88 -16.02 16.88
C ALA A 19 -14.51 -15.95 15.48
N LEU A 20 -15.63 -15.25 15.33
CA LEU A 20 -16.27 -15.02 14.04
C LEU A 20 -15.37 -14.18 13.13
N LEU A 21 -14.79 -13.09 13.62
CA LEU A 21 -13.84 -12.28 12.85
C LEU A 21 -12.65 -13.12 12.39
N ALA A 22 -12.05 -13.90 13.29
CA ALA A 22 -10.95 -14.80 12.97
C ALA A 22 -11.36 -15.84 11.93
N LEU A 23 -12.54 -16.44 12.05
CA LEU A 23 -13.06 -17.39 11.06
C LEU A 23 -13.20 -16.74 9.68
N PHE A 24 -13.82 -15.57 9.61
CA PHE A 24 -14.05 -14.86 8.34
C PHE A 24 -12.75 -14.39 7.67
N VAL A 25 -11.71 -14.07 8.44
CA VAL A 25 -10.41 -13.66 7.90
C VAL A 25 -9.54 -14.86 7.55
N LEU A 26 -9.44 -15.84 8.47
CA LEU A 26 -8.54 -16.98 8.31
C LEU A 26 -9.08 -17.99 7.28
N TYR A 27 -10.39 -18.21 7.20
CA TYR A 27 -10.97 -19.15 6.24
C TYR A 27 -10.57 -18.85 4.78
N PRO A 28 -10.81 -17.64 4.22
CA PRO A 28 -10.40 -17.35 2.85
C PRO A 28 -8.88 -17.38 2.67
N LEU A 29 -8.10 -16.90 3.65
CA LEU A 29 -6.64 -16.94 3.59
C LEU A 29 -6.12 -18.38 3.52
N LEU A 30 -6.62 -19.27 4.38
CA LEU A 30 -6.27 -20.69 4.37
C LEU A 30 -6.75 -21.37 3.10
N SER A 31 -7.91 -20.99 2.55
CA SER A 31 -8.39 -21.52 1.28
C SER A 31 -7.50 -21.14 0.10
N ILE A 32 -6.96 -19.91 0.09
CA ILE A 32 -6.02 -19.44 -0.94
C ILE A 32 -4.68 -20.17 -0.80
N VAL A 33 -4.18 -20.31 0.44
CA VAL A 33 -2.94 -21.03 0.70
C VAL A 33 -3.07 -22.51 0.33
N GLY A 34 -4.16 -23.16 0.73
CA GLY A 34 -4.46 -24.54 0.34
C GLY A 34 -4.56 -24.69 -1.17
N GLY A 35 -5.30 -23.80 -1.82
CA GLY A 35 -5.43 -23.72 -3.27
C GLY A 35 -4.11 -23.50 -4.01
N SER A 36 -3.14 -22.82 -3.38
CA SER A 36 -1.79 -22.64 -3.93
C SER A 36 -1.01 -23.96 -4.07
N PHE A 37 -1.33 -24.96 -3.23
CA PHE A 37 -0.71 -26.29 -3.30
C PHE A 37 -1.47 -27.27 -4.19
N SER A 38 -2.77 -27.07 -4.39
CA SER A 38 -3.65 -27.96 -5.15
C SER A 38 -4.03 -27.36 -6.51
N GLY A 39 -3.44 -27.88 -7.59
CA GLY A 39 -3.81 -27.54 -8.97
C GLY A 39 -3.43 -28.67 -9.93
N GLU A 40 -4.01 -28.67 -11.14
CA GLU A 40 -3.76 -29.68 -12.17
C GLU A 40 -2.37 -29.55 -12.85
N GLY A 41 -1.47 -28.73 -12.30
CA GLY A 41 -0.12 -28.45 -12.80
C GLY A 41 0.90 -28.23 -11.68
N PRO A 42 2.10 -27.66 -11.97
CA PRO A 42 3.07 -27.34 -10.92
C PRO A 42 2.43 -26.47 -9.85
N SER A 43 2.71 -26.74 -8.57
CA SER A 43 2.16 -25.95 -7.46
C SER A 43 2.39 -24.45 -7.68
N GLY A 44 1.49 -23.60 -7.19
CA GLY A 44 1.60 -22.15 -7.35
C GLY A 44 2.97 -21.62 -6.87
N TRP A 45 3.52 -22.24 -5.83
CA TRP A 45 4.88 -21.99 -5.35
C TRP A 45 5.97 -22.41 -6.33
N ALA A 46 5.85 -23.58 -6.96
CA ALA A 46 6.79 -24.00 -8.00
C ALA A 46 6.73 -23.07 -9.22
N GLN A 47 5.53 -22.59 -9.60
CA GLN A 47 5.36 -21.61 -10.68
C GLN A 47 5.97 -20.26 -10.34
N LEU A 48 5.81 -19.77 -9.10
CA LEU A 48 6.41 -18.55 -8.59
C LEU A 48 7.95 -18.58 -8.72
N VAL A 49 8.56 -19.70 -8.35
CA VAL A 49 10.03 -19.85 -8.39
C VAL A 49 10.54 -20.08 -9.80
N SER A 50 9.82 -20.84 -10.65
CA SER A 50 10.28 -21.17 -12.00
C SER A 50 10.08 -20.04 -13.02
N THR A 51 9.03 -19.23 -12.87
CA THR A 51 8.65 -18.19 -13.85
C THR A 51 9.38 -16.87 -13.60
N SER A 52 10.17 -16.40 -14.58
CA SER A 52 10.95 -15.15 -14.45
C SER A 52 10.09 -13.93 -14.15
N LYS A 53 8.95 -13.81 -14.84
CA LYS A 53 8.02 -12.68 -14.68
C LYS A 53 7.52 -12.53 -13.24
N TYR A 54 7.25 -13.63 -12.53
CA TYR A 54 6.79 -13.55 -11.14
C TYR A 54 7.93 -13.15 -10.19
N ARG A 55 9.14 -13.67 -10.40
CA ARG A 55 10.32 -13.26 -9.63
C ARG A 55 10.63 -11.78 -9.81
N GLU A 56 10.62 -11.30 -11.05
CA GLU A 56 10.82 -9.89 -11.38
C GLU A 56 9.75 -9.00 -10.74
N ALA A 57 8.48 -9.40 -10.80
CA ALA A 57 7.40 -8.67 -10.14
C ALA A 57 7.61 -8.56 -8.62
N VAL A 58 8.01 -9.66 -7.96
CA VAL A 58 8.30 -9.67 -6.51
C VAL A 58 9.49 -8.77 -6.19
N LEU A 59 10.60 -8.90 -6.91
CA LEU A 59 11.79 -8.08 -6.70
C LEU A 59 11.51 -6.59 -6.92
N ASN A 60 10.81 -6.24 -8.01
CA ASN A 60 10.45 -4.86 -8.31
C ASN A 60 9.56 -4.28 -7.21
N THR A 61 8.60 -5.06 -6.69
CA THR A 61 7.74 -4.64 -5.58
C THR A 61 8.54 -4.40 -4.31
N LEU A 62 9.49 -5.28 -3.98
CA LEU A 62 10.35 -5.12 -2.80
C LEU A 62 11.25 -3.89 -2.90
N ILE A 63 11.88 -3.67 -4.06
CA ILE A 63 12.74 -2.50 -4.26
C ILE A 63 11.92 -1.21 -4.22
N LEU A 64 10.74 -1.20 -4.86
CA LEU A 64 9.84 -0.05 -4.82
C LEU A 64 9.36 0.25 -3.40
N ALA A 65 8.85 -0.76 -2.69
CA ALA A 65 8.34 -0.60 -1.33
C ALA A 65 9.41 -0.12 -0.35
N SER A 66 10.63 -0.68 -0.44
CA SER A 66 11.76 -0.24 0.40
C SER A 66 12.20 1.19 0.07
N SER A 67 12.33 1.53 -1.22
CA SER A 67 12.69 2.88 -1.66
C SER A 67 11.67 3.92 -1.19
N VAL A 68 10.38 3.65 -1.38
CA VAL A 68 9.29 4.51 -0.92
C VAL A 68 9.32 4.65 0.60
N THR A 69 9.48 3.55 1.34
CA THR A 69 9.54 3.57 2.81
C THR A 69 10.69 4.45 3.32
N VAL A 70 11.89 4.32 2.73
CA VAL A 70 13.06 5.13 3.10
C VAL A 70 12.78 6.61 2.83
N ILE A 71 12.31 6.95 1.63
CA ILE A 71 12.03 8.35 1.26
C ILE A 71 10.94 8.95 2.14
N CYS A 72 9.83 8.22 2.34
CA CYS A 72 8.74 8.65 3.21
C CYS A 72 9.17 8.82 4.66
N THR A 73 10.06 7.95 5.17
CA THR A 73 10.58 8.08 6.55
C THR A 73 11.49 9.29 6.67
N LEU A 74 12.40 9.48 5.71
CA LEU A 74 13.35 10.61 5.68
C LEU A 74 12.64 11.97 5.61
N ILE A 75 11.48 12.05 4.95
CA ILE A 75 10.72 13.30 4.85
C ILE A 75 9.67 13.40 5.97
N GLY A 76 8.93 12.31 6.21
CA GLY A 76 7.81 12.27 7.13
C GLY A 76 8.21 12.40 8.59
N VAL A 77 9.32 11.78 9.01
CA VAL A 77 9.77 11.86 10.42
C VAL A 77 10.20 13.28 10.79
N PRO A 78 11.05 13.99 10.03
CA PRO A 78 11.35 15.40 10.32
C PRO A 78 10.10 16.28 10.32
N LEU A 79 9.19 16.09 9.36
CA LEU A 79 7.95 16.86 9.28
C LEU A 79 7.05 16.62 10.51
N ALA A 80 6.90 15.36 10.92
CA ALA A 80 6.17 14.98 12.13
C ALA A 80 6.82 15.57 13.39
N TYR A 81 8.15 15.54 13.48
CA TYR A 81 8.88 16.14 14.60
C TYR A 81 8.66 17.65 14.69
N VAL A 82 8.81 18.37 13.57
CA VAL A 82 8.65 19.83 13.52
C VAL A 82 7.21 20.22 13.86
N THR A 83 6.23 19.52 13.31
CA THR A 83 4.82 19.78 13.61
C THR A 83 4.44 19.40 15.04
N ALA A 84 5.05 18.37 15.65
CA ALA A 84 4.78 18.01 17.04
C ALA A 84 5.40 18.99 18.04
N ARG A 85 6.61 19.51 17.76
CA ARG A 85 7.39 20.31 18.72
C ARG A 85 7.27 21.82 18.57
N TYR A 86 6.98 22.33 17.37
CA TYR A 86 6.95 23.77 17.10
C TYR A 86 5.54 24.26 16.74
N SER A 87 5.31 25.55 16.98
CA SER A 87 4.13 26.29 16.55
C SER A 87 4.54 27.32 15.50
N PHE A 88 4.02 27.18 14.27
CA PHE A 88 4.29 28.10 13.16
C PHE A 88 3.03 28.28 12.31
N ARG A 89 2.98 29.40 11.56
CA ARG A 89 1.86 29.72 10.66
C ARG A 89 1.83 28.68 9.53
N GLY A 90 0.69 28.00 9.34
CA GLY A 90 0.53 26.94 8.33
C GLY A 90 0.70 25.50 8.85
N LYS A 91 1.01 25.30 10.13
CA LYS A 91 1.10 23.96 10.77
C LYS A 91 -0.13 23.09 10.52
N ALA A 92 -1.32 23.67 10.60
CA ALA A 92 -2.57 22.95 10.38
C ALA A 92 -2.67 22.37 8.96
N LEU A 93 -2.25 23.12 7.93
CA LEU A 93 -2.26 22.64 6.55
C LEU A 93 -1.32 21.45 6.38
N ILE A 94 -0.10 21.53 6.92
CA ILE A 94 0.88 20.44 6.86
C ILE A 94 0.36 19.19 7.58
N ALA A 95 -0.25 19.36 8.75
CA ALA A 95 -0.85 18.26 9.50
C ALA A 95 -2.07 17.64 8.81
N LEU A 96 -2.77 18.38 7.95
CA LEU A 96 -3.93 17.93 7.19
C LEU A 96 -3.55 17.14 5.92
N LEU A 97 -2.40 17.43 5.29
CA LEU A 97 -2.00 16.78 4.02
C LEU A 97 -2.05 15.24 4.09
N PRO A 98 -1.51 14.56 5.12
CA PRO A 98 -1.61 13.10 5.22
C PRO A 98 -3.06 12.62 5.36
N LEU A 99 -3.89 13.36 6.08
CA LEU A 99 -5.30 13.01 6.25
C LEU A 99 -6.07 13.10 4.93
N ILE A 100 -5.75 14.11 4.10
CA ILE A 100 -6.34 14.24 2.76
C ILE A 100 -5.98 13.01 1.92
N THR A 101 -4.72 12.54 1.96
CA THR A 101 -4.32 11.35 1.22
C THR A 101 -5.00 10.07 1.68
N LEU A 102 -5.40 9.97 2.95
CA LEU A 102 -6.13 8.81 3.48
C LEU A 102 -7.59 8.76 3.02
N VAL A 103 -8.19 9.92 2.72
CA VAL A 103 -9.59 10.01 2.28
C VAL A 103 -9.74 9.86 0.77
N ILE A 104 -8.69 10.21 0.00
CA ILE A 104 -8.69 10.06 -1.45
C ILE A 104 -8.70 8.56 -1.80
N PRO A 105 -9.67 8.09 -2.60
CA PRO A 105 -9.64 6.72 -3.13
C PRO A 105 -8.37 6.47 -3.95
N GLU A 106 -7.66 5.38 -3.66
CA GLU A 106 -6.36 5.07 -4.29
C GLU A 106 -6.43 5.06 -5.83
N VAL A 107 -7.54 4.58 -6.38
CA VAL A 107 -7.78 4.56 -7.83
C VAL A 107 -7.75 5.97 -8.42
N ILE A 108 -8.38 6.95 -7.76
CA ILE A 108 -8.41 8.34 -8.24
C ILE A 108 -7.02 8.95 -8.20
N ALA A 109 -6.26 8.68 -7.13
CA ALA A 109 -4.88 9.16 -7.02
C ALA A 109 -4.01 8.61 -8.17
N ALA A 110 -4.09 7.30 -8.45
CA ALA A 110 -3.34 6.67 -9.54
C ALA A 110 -3.72 7.25 -10.92
N GLN A 111 -5.02 7.43 -11.19
CA GLN A 111 -5.48 8.01 -12.46
C GLN A 111 -5.03 9.47 -12.62
N THR A 112 -5.03 10.25 -11.54
CA THR A 112 -4.58 11.64 -11.57
C THR A 112 -3.10 11.72 -11.96
N TRP A 113 -2.24 10.89 -11.35
CA TRP A 113 -0.84 10.81 -11.74
C TRP A 113 -0.64 10.39 -13.19
N LEU A 114 -1.41 9.41 -13.68
CA LEU A 114 -1.38 9.00 -15.08
C LEU A 114 -1.80 10.13 -16.02
N MET A 115 -2.84 10.90 -15.69
CA MET A 115 -3.29 12.04 -16.51
C MET A 115 -2.30 13.20 -16.49
N MET A 116 -1.53 13.36 -15.41
CA MET A 116 -0.51 14.41 -15.31
C MET A 116 0.81 14.02 -15.99
N LEU A 117 1.30 12.80 -15.74
CA LEU A 117 2.64 12.33 -16.10
C LEU A 117 2.66 11.29 -17.24
N GLY A 118 1.50 10.81 -17.70
CA GLY A 118 1.42 9.90 -18.84
C GLY A 118 1.99 10.51 -20.14
N ASN A 119 2.13 9.69 -21.19
CA ASN A 119 2.75 10.12 -22.46
C ASN A 119 2.10 11.36 -23.10
N ASN A 120 0.82 11.60 -22.82
CA ASN A 120 0.04 12.76 -23.28
C ASN A 120 -0.46 13.64 -22.13
N GLY A 121 0.09 13.48 -20.93
CA GLY A 121 -0.30 14.22 -19.75
C GLY A 121 0.11 15.68 -19.77
N LEU A 122 -0.51 16.48 -18.91
CA LEU A 122 -0.31 17.94 -18.85
C LEU A 122 1.17 18.29 -18.60
N ILE A 123 1.80 17.65 -17.60
CA ILE A 123 3.19 17.91 -17.23
C ILE A 123 4.14 17.42 -18.32
N THR A 124 3.88 16.25 -18.90
CA THR A 124 4.71 15.66 -19.96
C THR A 124 4.71 16.51 -21.23
N LYS A 125 3.55 17.08 -21.60
CA LYS A 125 3.45 18.01 -22.73
C LYS A 125 4.18 19.32 -22.44
N PHE A 126 3.94 19.90 -21.27
CA PHE A 126 4.60 21.13 -20.84
C PHE A 126 6.13 20.99 -20.87
N LEU A 127 6.70 19.94 -20.27
CA LEU A 127 8.14 19.71 -20.27
C LEU A 127 8.70 19.46 -21.69
N ARG A 128 7.91 18.84 -22.58
CA ARG A 128 8.30 18.63 -23.97
C ARG A 128 8.46 19.94 -24.74
N GLU A 129 7.66 20.96 -24.43
CA GLU A 129 7.82 22.32 -25.00
C GLU A 129 9.15 22.95 -24.61
N PHE A 130 9.68 22.62 -23.43
CA PHE A 130 11.02 23.01 -22.97
C PHE A 130 12.14 22.05 -23.45
N GLY A 131 11.83 21.10 -24.35
CA GLY A 131 12.80 20.14 -24.89
C GLY A 131 13.10 18.95 -23.97
N ILE A 132 12.45 18.85 -22.81
CA ILE A 132 12.66 17.76 -21.84
C ILE A 132 11.67 16.63 -22.15
N ARG A 133 12.19 15.47 -22.57
CA ARG A 133 11.39 14.27 -22.82
C ARG A 133 11.37 13.40 -21.58
N LEU A 134 10.22 13.35 -20.91
CA LEU A 134 10.00 12.41 -19.83
C LEU A 134 9.91 10.97 -20.38
N PRO A 135 10.45 9.98 -19.65
CA PRO A 135 10.22 8.56 -19.95
C PRO A 135 8.75 8.19 -19.74
N SER A 136 8.36 7.01 -20.23
CA SER A 136 6.98 6.55 -20.12
C SER A 136 6.59 6.29 -18.66
N PHE A 137 5.37 6.67 -18.30
CA PHE A 137 4.82 6.55 -16.93
C PHE A 137 4.62 5.10 -16.47
N TYR A 138 4.57 4.17 -17.41
CA TYR A 138 4.30 2.78 -17.10
C TYR A 138 5.58 2.09 -16.61
N GLY A 139 5.69 1.72 -15.33
CA GLY A 139 6.82 0.93 -14.83
C GLY A 139 8.16 1.66 -14.80
N TRP A 140 9.28 0.93 -14.80
CA TRP A 140 10.56 1.53 -14.41
C TRP A 140 11.11 2.57 -15.40
N PHE A 141 10.73 2.57 -16.68
CA PHE A 141 10.77 3.75 -17.60
C PHE A 141 9.83 3.59 -18.82
N GLY A 142 8.87 2.67 -18.76
CA GLY A 142 8.03 2.16 -19.86
C GLY A 142 7.68 0.70 -19.57
N LEU A 143 6.41 0.32 -19.76
CA LEU A 143 5.87 -1.01 -19.45
C LEU A 143 6.69 -2.09 -20.14
#